data_AF-I7JM11-F1
#
_entry.id   AF-I7JM11-F1
#
_cell.length_a   1.000
_cell.length_b   1.000
_cell.length_c   1.000
_cell.angle_alpha   90.00
_cell.angle_beta   90.00
_cell.angle_gamma   90.00
#
_symmetry.space_group_name_H-M   'P 1'
#
loop_
_entity.id
_entity.type
_entity.pdbx_description
1 polymer ?
#
loop_
_entity_poly.entity_id
_entity_poly.type
_entity_poly.pdbx_seq_one_letter_code
_entity_poly.pdbx_strand_id
1 'polypeptide(L)'
;MYPSYTIWLILAIALVCANMPFFTERMFIFLPMRLSNEPTSKSAIFYFLRFLLWLLAFGAGAYMASNVLLDKPYKLAGIAIMVACFVIPGIATRKHIQFKNIFLNFFEIIFFMLFVGAIGFFIEGYFSNQVSQNWQFYAVGACIFLVMAFPGFVWRHLMNHPHLPKHKLYEV
;
A
#
# COMPACT_ATOMS: atom_id res chain seq x y z
N MET A 1 8.88 3.72 28.11
CA MET A 1 7.93 2.59 28.20
C MET A 1 6.83 2.87 27.18
N TYR A 2 6.59 1.95 26.24
CA TYR A 2 5.54 2.17 25.24
C TYR A 2 4.17 2.20 25.93
N PRO A 3 3.34 3.21 25.65
CA PRO A 3 1.98 3.17 26.13
C PRO A 3 1.20 2.05 25.42
N SER A 4 0.38 1.32 26.16
CA SER A 4 -0.42 0.20 25.63
C SER A 4 -1.34 0.63 24.48
N TYR A 5 -1.84 1.87 24.48
CA TYR A 5 -2.68 2.43 23.43
C TYR A 5 -1.99 2.52 22.06
N THR A 6 -0.66 2.66 22.02
CA THR A 6 0.11 2.75 20.78
C THR A 6 0.08 1.45 19.99
N ILE A 7 0.11 0.30 20.69
CA ILE A 7 0.05 -1.03 20.05
C ILE A 7 -1.33 -1.21 19.39
N TRP A 8 -2.40 -0.90 20.12
CA TRP A 8 -3.76 -0.96 19.59
C TRP A 8 -3.97 -0.03 18.40
N LEU A 9 -3.38 1.17 18.44
CA LEU A 9 -3.42 2.13 17.34
C LEU A 9 -2.75 1.55 16.08
N ILE A 10 -1.54 0.98 16.19
CA ILE A 10 -0.85 0.36 15.05
C ILE A 10 -1.65 -0.82 14.50
N LEU A 11 -2.21 -1.67 15.37
CA LEU A 11 -3.04 -2.79 14.95
C LEU A 11 -4.31 -2.32 14.22
N ALA A 12 -4.96 -1.26 14.69
CA ALA A 12 -6.12 -0.68 14.03
C ALA A 12 -5.76 -0.12 12.64
N ILE A 13 -4.64 0.61 12.53
CA ILE A 13 -4.13 1.10 11.23
C ILE A 13 -3.81 -0.09 10.31
N ALA A 14 -3.13 -1.12 10.83
CA ALA A 14 -2.77 -2.30 10.07
C ALA A 14 -3.99 -3.03 9.53
N LEU A 15 -5.03 -3.20 10.33
CA LEU A 15 -6.29 -3.80 9.93
C LEU A 15 -6.96 -3.01 8.79
N VAL A 16 -7.02 -1.69 8.90
CA VAL A 16 -7.60 -0.82 7.86
C VAL A 16 -6.79 -0.91 6.58
N CYS A 17 -5.47 -0.75 6.66
CA CYS A 17 -4.55 -0.80 5.51
C CYS A 17 -4.56 -2.17 4.83
N ALA A 18 -4.63 -3.27 5.58
CA ALA A 18 -4.67 -4.62 5.02
C ALA A 18 -5.93 -4.89 4.18
N ASN A 19 -7.04 -4.23 4.51
CA ASN A 19 -8.33 -4.44 3.85
C ASN A 19 -8.67 -3.40 2.76
N MET A 20 -8.09 -2.21 2.85
CA MET A 20 -8.25 -1.13 1.87
C MET A 20 -8.07 -1.53 0.39
N PRO A 21 -7.05 -2.34 0.00
CA PRO A 21 -6.86 -2.74 -1.40
C PRO A 21 -8.01 -3.58 -1.96
N PHE A 22 -8.74 -4.30 -1.10
CA PHE A 22 -9.83 -5.18 -1.51
C PHE A 22 -11.17 -4.47 -1.61
N PHE A 23 -11.47 -3.56 -0.69
CA PHE A 23 -12.75 -2.84 -0.68
C PHE A 23 -12.86 -1.74 -1.74
N THR A 24 -11.76 -1.39 -2.40
CA THR A 24 -11.77 -0.33 -3.41
C THR A 24 -11.35 -0.82 -4.79
N GLU A 25 -11.96 -0.26 -5.82
CA GLU A 25 -11.55 -0.44 -7.22
C GLU A 25 -10.42 0.51 -7.62
N ARG A 26 -9.82 1.20 -6.64
CA ARG A 26 -8.72 2.13 -6.86
C ARG A 26 -7.40 1.37 -6.83
N MET A 27 -6.44 1.84 -7.64
CA MET A 27 -5.05 1.44 -7.48
C MET A 27 -4.35 2.38 -6.51
N PHE A 28 -3.67 1.81 -5.54
CA PHE A 28 -2.87 2.58 -4.57
C PHE A 28 -1.39 2.66 -4.96
N ILE A 29 -1.03 2.04 -6.09
CA ILE A 29 0.33 2.00 -6.64
C ILE A 29 0.30 2.41 -8.11
N PHE A 30 1.30 3.16 -8.56
CA PHE A 30 1.54 3.31 -10.00
C PHE A 30 2.22 2.06 -10.55
N LEU A 31 1.65 1.43 -11.57
CA LEU A 31 2.33 0.32 -12.23
C LEU A 31 3.36 0.84 -13.25
N PRO A 32 4.46 0.09 -13.49
CA PRO A 32 5.40 0.36 -14.58
C PRO A 32 4.79 0.05 -15.96
N MET A 33 3.57 -0.52 -15.97
CA MET A 33 2.85 -0.93 -17.17
C MET A 33 1.65 -0.04 -17.41
N ARG A 34 1.30 0.11 -18.69
CA ARG A 34 0.13 0.83 -19.16
C ARG A 34 -1.15 0.12 -18.72
N LEU A 35 -2.15 0.88 -18.29
CA LEU A 35 -3.49 0.38 -18.03
C LEU A 35 -4.31 0.32 -19.34
N SER A 36 -5.23 -0.64 -19.43
CA SER A 36 -6.06 -0.90 -20.63
C SER A 36 -6.75 0.35 -21.19
N ASN A 37 -7.20 1.29 -20.33
CA ASN A 37 -7.94 2.49 -20.75
C ASN A 37 -7.10 3.78 -20.75
N GLU A 38 -5.77 3.73 -20.60
CA GLU A 38 -4.91 4.91 -20.75
C GLU A 38 -4.61 5.20 -22.23
N PRO A 39 -4.52 6.50 -22.65
CA PRO A 39 -4.33 6.87 -24.05
C PRO A 39 -3.04 6.28 -24.64
N THR A 40 -3.15 5.74 -25.86
CA THR A 40 -2.09 5.07 -26.63
C THR A 40 -0.89 5.96 -26.96
N SER A 41 -1.02 7.28 -26.79
CA SER A 41 -0.01 8.28 -27.17
C SER A 41 1.24 8.28 -26.27
N LYS A 42 1.20 7.69 -25.07
CA LYS A 42 2.33 7.72 -24.12
C LYS A 42 3.24 6.49 -24.28
N SER A 43 4.55 6.73 -24.34
CA SER A 43 5.58 5.68 -24.40
C SER A 43 5.65 4.86 -23.09
N ALA A 44 6.07 3.60 -23.19
CA ALA A 44 6.32 2.71 -22.04
C ALA A 44 7.28 3.34 -21.02
N ILE A 45 8.25 4.13 -21.48
CA ILE A 45 9.22 4.84 -20.65
C ILE A 45 8.54 5.82 -19.70
N PHE A 46 7.45 6.48 -20.11
CA PHE A 46 6.72 7.41 -19.26
C PHE A 46 6.12 6.69 -18.04
N TYR A 47 5.56 5.50 -18.22
CA TYR A 47 4.98 4.70 -17.13
C TYR A 47 6.05 4.18 -16.18
N PHE A 48 7.18 3.74 -16.73
CA PHE A 48 8.33 3.33 -15.94
C PHE A 48 8.91 4.49 -15.12
N LEU A 49 9.11 5.67 -15.73
CA LEU A 49 9.58 6.87 -15.03
C LEU A 49 8.58 7.32 -13.97
N ARG A 50 7.27 7.31 -14.25
CA ARG A 50 6.22 7.61 -13.27
C ARG A 50 6.32 6.68 -12.06
N PHE A 51 6.47 5.38 -12.30
CA PHE A 51 6.64 4.39 -11.24
C PHE A 51 7.93 4.61 -10.46
N LEU A 52 9.05 4.86 -11.14
CA LEU A 52 10.34 5.10 -10.51
C LEU A 52 10.32 6.36 -9.63
N LEU A 53 9.78 7.47 -10.14
CA LEU A 53 9.61 8.71 -9.38
C LEU A 53 8.73 8.51 -8.15
N TRP A 54 7.65 7.73 -8.30
CA TRP A 54 6.78 7.39 -7.19
C TRP A 54 7.48 6.51 -6.14
N LEU A 55 8.25 5.52 -6.57
CA LEU A 55 9.03 4.66 -5.69
C LEU A 55 10.12 5.44 -4.94
N LEU A 56 10.79 6.38 -5.63
CA LEU A 56 11.74 7.29 -5.01
C LEU A 56 11.07 8.21 -3.98
N ALA A 57 9.89 8.76 -4.27
CA ALA A 57 9.14 9.59 -3.33
C ALA A 57 8.71 8.81 -2.08
N PHE A 58 8.23 7.58 -2.26
CA PHE A 58 7.88 6.69 -1.15
C PHE A 58 9.11 6.33 -0.30
N GLY A 59 10.22 5.97 -0.96
CA GLY A 59 11.49 5.68 -0.29
C GLY A 59 12.06 6.89 0.46
N ALA A 60 11.97 8.08 -0.12
CA ALA A 60 12.36 9.32 0.55
C ALA A 60 11.50 9.61 1.78
N GLY A 61 10.17 9.43 1.68
CA GLY A 61 9.27 9.56 2.82
C GLY A 61 9.58 8.57 3.94
N ALA A 62 9.85 7.31 3.60
CA ALA A 62 10.25 6.27 4.56
C ALA A 62 11.61 6.57 5.21
N TYR A 63 12.59 7.04 4.41
CA TYR A 63 13.89 7.47 4.91
C TYR A 63 13.73 8.64 5.89
N MET A 64 12.99 9.68 5.52
CA MET A 64 12.72 10.84 6.39
C MET A 64 12.04 10.43 7.70
N ALA A 65 11.09 9.49 7.65
CA ALA A 65 10.42 8.97 8.84
C ALA A 65 11.36 8.17 9.76
N SER A 66 12.31 7.42 9.18
CA SER A 66 13.24 6.54 9.91
C SER A 66 14.50 7.24 10.43
N ASN A 67 14.88 8.38 9.87
CA ASN A 67 16.14 9.05 10.21
C ASN A 67 16.17 9.56 11.64
N VAL A 68 17.23 9.24 12.37
CA VAL A 68 17.44 9.71 13.75
C VAL A 68 17.84 11.19 13.80
N LEU A 69 18.55 11.67 12.77
CA LEU A 69 19.12 13.02 12.71
C LEU A 69 18.11 14.13 12.35
N LEU A 70 16.96 13.78 11.76
CA LEU A 70 15.99 14.78 11.33
C LEU A 70 15.06 15.18 12.47
N ASP A 71 14.81 16.49 12.59
CA ASP A 71 13.85 17.02 13.55
C ASP A 71 12.44 16.48 13.30
N LYS A 72 11.64 16.48 14.38
CA LYS A 72 10.23 16.03 14.40
C LYS A 72 9.37 16.50 13.21
N PRO A 73 9.39 17.77 12.75
CA PRO A 73 8.55 18.21 11.63
C PRO A 73 8.86 17.47 10.32
N TYR A 74 10.14 17.14 10.06
CA TYR A 74 10.52 16.44 8.83
C TYR A 74 10.09 14.98 8.82
N LYS A 75 10.04 14.34 9.99
CA LYS A 75 9.52 12.97 10.11
C LYS A 75 8.01 12.91 9.84
N LEU A 76 7.25 13.88 10.36
CA LEU A 76 5.82 14.04 10.05
C LEU A 76 5.60 14.33 8.57
N ALA A 77 6.44 15.18 7.96
CA ALA A 77 6.41 15.43 6.53
C ALA A 77 6.70 14.14 5.72
N GLY A 78 7.62 13.30 6.18
CA GLY A 78 7.89 11.99 5.59
C GLY A 78 6.65 11.09 5.56
N ILE A 79 5.92 10.98 6.68
CA ILE A 79 4.64 10.24 6.73
C ILE A 79 3.61 10.86 5.80
N ALA A 80 3.48 12.19 5.78
CA ALA A 80 2.55 12.88 4.89
C ALA A 80 2.87 12.60 3.41
N ILE A 81 4.15 12.57 3.03
CA ILE A 81 4.60 12.18 1.69
C ILE A 81 4.19 10.74 1.37
N MET A 82 4.40 9.80 2.30
CA MET A 82 4.00 8.41 2.10
C MET A 82 2.48 8.25 1.95
N VAL A 83 1.68 8.96 2.76
CA VAL A 83 0.22 8.98 2.63
C VAL A 83 -0.19 9.57 1.27
N ALA A 84 0.41 10.68 0.85
CA ALA A 84 0.16 11.29 -0.45
C ALA A 84 0.51 10.32 -1.59
N CYS A 85 1.58 9.54 -1.45
CA CYS A 85 1.97 8.52 -2.42
C CYS A 85 0.88 7.46 -2.61
N PHE A 86 0.06 7.11 -1.61
CA PHE A 86 -1.06 6.19 -1.81
C PHE A 86 -2.32 6.86 -2.37
N VAL A 87 -2.54 8.13 -2.01
CA VAL A 87 -3.73 8.87 -2.44
C VAL A 87 -3.66 9.27 -3.92
N ILE A 88 -2.48 9.71 -4.39
CA ILE A 88 -2.28 10.22 -5.76
C ILE A 88 -2.62 9.15 -6.83
N PRO A 89 -2.09 7.91 -6.77
CA PRO A 89 -2.48 6.84 -7.68
C PRO A 89 -3.97 6.53 -7.58
N GLY A 90 -4.54 6.54 -6.36
CA GLY A 90 -5.94 6.21 -6.13
C GLY A 90 -6.92 7.20 -6.76
N ILE A 91 -6.52 8.47 -6.89
CA ILE A 91 -7.31 9.49 -7.59
C ILE A 91 -7.03 9.45 -9.09
N ALA A 92 -5.76 9.37 -9.49
CA ALA A 92 -5.34 9.45 -10.89
C ALA A 92 -5.79 8.26 -11.75
N THR A 93 -5.83 7.05 -11.18
CA THR A 93 -6.14 5.82 -11.92
C THR A 93 -7.62 5.43 -11.89
N ARG A 94 -8.46 6.17 -11.15
CA ARG A 94 -9.88 5.85 -10.90
C ARG A 94 -10.70 5.65 -12.18
N LYS A 95 -10.47 6.46 -13.22
CA LYS A 95 -11.25 6.41 -14.47
C LYS A 95 -10.83 5.29 -15.43
N HIS A 96 -9.68 4.65 -15.21
CA HIS A 96 -9.01 3.83 -16.21
C HIS A 96 -9.03 2.31 -15.92
N ILE A 97 -9.74 1.86 -14.89
CA ILE A 97 -9.76 0.46 -14.46
C ILE A 97 -11.19 -0.07 -14.48
N GLN A 98 -11.40 -1.22 -15.10
CA GLN A 98 -12.67 -1.97 -15.09
C GLN A 98 -12.54 -3.27 -14.26
N PHE A 99 -11.35 -3.87 -14.22
CA PHE A 99 -11.08 -5.12 -13.48
C PHE A 99 -9.71 -5.06 -12.80
N LYS A 100 -9.64 -5.49 -11.53
CA LYS A 100 -8.41 -5.54 -10.73
C LYS A 100 -7.97 -6.99 -10.59
N ASN A 101 -6.74 -7.30 -11.01
CA ASN A 101 -6.18 -8.64 -10.92
C ASN A 101 -5.82 -8.99 -9.47
N ILE A 102 -5.95 -10.27 -9.11
CA ILE A 102 -5.57 -10.78 -7.79
C ILE A 102 -4.09 -10.48 -7.45
N PHE A 103 -3.19 -10.66 -8.43
CA PHE A 103 -1.76 -10.37 -8.29
C PHE A 103 -1.47 -8.90 -7.95
N LEU A 104 -2.29 -7.99 -8.49
CA LEU A 104 -2.16 -6.57 -8.22
C LEU A 104 -2.55 -6.24 -6.77
N ASN A 105 -3.57 -6.91 -6.22
CA ASN A 105 -3.93 -6.78 -4.81
C ASN A 105 -2.81 -7.27 -3.90
N PHE A 106 -2.16 -8.40 -4.23
CA PHE A 106 -1.00 -8.88 -3.48
C PHE A 106 0.14 -7.88 -3.48
N PHE A 107 0.41 -7.25 -4.62
CA PHE A 107 1.44 -6.22 -4.71
C PHE A 107 1.10 -4.99 -3.86
N GLU A 108 -0.18 -4.59 -3.82
CA GLU A 108 -0.67 -3.52 -2.93
C GLU A 108 -0.53 -3.86 -1.45
N ILE A 109 -0.83 -5.10 -1.05
CA ILE A 109 -0.65 -5.57 0.34
C ILE A 109 0.80 -5.41 0.77
N ILE A 110 1.77 -5.76 -0.09
CA ILE A 110 3.20 -5.62 0.22
C ILE A 110 3.54 -4.16 0.50
N PHE A 111 3.06 -3.22 -0.32
CA PHE A 111 3.31 -1.79 -0.07
C PHE A 111 2.62 -1.26 1.17
N PHE A 112 1.37 -1.68 1.44
CA PHE A 112 0.69 -1.30 2.68
C PHE A 112 1.41 -1.88 3.91
N MET A 113 1.99 -3.07 3.82
CA MET A 113 2.82 -3.65 4.87
C MET A 113 4.06 -2.80 5.14
N LEU A 114 4.77 -2.37 4.09
CA LEU A 114 5.92 -1.46 4.22
C LEU A 114 5.52 -0.11 4.83
N PHE A 115 4.35 0.41 4.46
CA PHE A 115 3.82 1.66 5.01
C PHE A 115 3.52 1.56 6.51
N VAL A 116 2.81 0.50 6.93
CA VAL A 116 2.52 0.25 8.34
C VAL A 116 3.82 0.02 9.13
N GLY A 117 4.79 -0.68 8.55
CA GLY A 117 6.12 -0.85 9.13
C GLY A 117 6.84 0.49 9.35
N ALA A 118 6.82 1.40 8.37
CA ALA A 118 7.40 2.73 8.51
C ALA A 118 6.73 3.57 9.61
N ILE A 119 5.40 3.47 9.76
CA ILE A 119 4.68 4.09 10.88
C ILE A 119 5.15 3.50 12.21
N GLY A 120 5.31 2.18 12.28
CA GLY A 120 5.86 1.50 13.46
C GLY A 120 7.24 2.02 13.85
N PHE A 121 8.17 2.12 12.90
CA PHE A 121 9.51 2.66 13.12
C PHE A 121 9.51 4.14 13.55
N PHE A 122 8.60 4.94 12.99
CA PHE A 122 8.43 6.34 13.39
C PHE A 122 7.99 6.45 14.85
N ILE A 123 6.99 5.66 15.24
CA ILE A 123 6.47 5.60 16.61
C ILE A 123 7.56 5.09 17.57
N GLU A 124 8.32 4.08 17.15
CA GLU A 124 9.43 3.54 17.94
C GLU A 124 10.51 4.59 18.22
N GLY A 125 10.90 5.33 17.18
CA GLY A 125 11.82 6.47 17.33
C GLY A 125 11.26 7.66 18.12
N TYR A 126 9.96 7.68 18.46
CA TYR A 126 9.34 8.71 19.29
C TYR A 126 9.39 8.35 20.79
N PHE A 127 9.16 7.08 21.15
CA PHE A 127 8.99 6.66 22.55
C PHE A 127 10.22 5.97 23.16
N SER A 128 11.16 5.45 22.36
CA SER A 128 12.34 4.73 22.86
C SER A 128 13.55 4.78 21.94
N ASN A 129 14.67 4.26 22.43
CA ASN A 129 15.85 4.00 21.62
C ASN A 129 15.54 2.80 20.71
N GLN A 130 15.93 2.87 19.43
CA GLN A 130 15.66 1.80 18.47
C GLN A 130 16.36 0.51 18.92
N VAL A 131 15.58 -0.51 19.27
CA VAL A 131 16.12 -1.84 19.57
C VAL A 131 16.41 -2.52 18.24
N SER A 132 17.46 -3.36 18.15
CA SER A 132 17.67 -4.16 16.94
C SER A 132 16.64 -5.30 16.89
N GLN A 133 15.74 -5.27 15.91
CA GLN A 133 14.73 -6.31 15.69
C GLN A 133 15.33 -7.42 14.84
N ASN A 134 15.15 -8.67 15.28
CA ASN A 134 15.53 -9.83 14.50
C ASN A 134 14.55 -10.09 13.36
N TRP A 135 14.93 -10.97 12.42
CA TRP A 135 14.11 -11.32 11.26
C TRP A 135 12.73 -11.88 11.64
N GLN A 136 12.61 -12.55 12.79
CA GLN A 136 11.35 -13.14 13.27
C GLN A 136 10.29 -12.06 13.51
N PHE A 137 10.69 -10.86 13.95
CA PHE A 137 9.77 -9.74 14.16
C PHE A 137 9.05 -9.39 12.85
N TYR A 138 9.81 -9.30 11.75
CA TYR A 138 9.26 -9.01 10.42
C TYR A 138 8.43 -10.16 9.87
N ALA A 139 8.85 -11.40 10.08
CA ALA A 139 8.10 -12.58 9.64
C ALA A 139 6.73 -12.67 10.34
N VAL A 140 6.70 -12.53 11.67
CA VAL A 140 5.46 -12.55 12.45
C VAL A 140 4.56 -11.36 12.06
N GLY A 141 5.12 -10.17 11.90
CA GLY A 141 4.39 -8.99 11.43
C GLY A 141 3.75 -9.21 10.06
N ALA A 142 4.48 -9.80 9.11
CA ALA A 142 3.95 -10.14 7.79
C ALA A 142 2.81 -11.17 7.85
N CYS A 143 2.96 -12.24 8.64
CA CYS A 143 1.90 -13.24 8.83
C CYS A 143 0.64 -12.62 9.44
N ILE A 144 0.78 -11.81 10.49
CA ILE A 144 -0.35 -11.12 11.13
C ILE A 144 -1.03 -10.17 10.13
N PHE A 145 -0.26 -9.43 9.33
CA PHE A 145 -0.79 -8.54 8.31
C PHE A 145 -1.58 -9.29 7.24
N LEU A 146 -1.08 -10.43 6.78
CA LEU A 146 -1.77 -11.29 5.81
C LEU A 146 -3.07 -11.88 6.38
N VAL A 147 -3.07 -12.28 7.64
CA VAL A 147 -4.31 -12.74 8.32
C VAL A 147 -5.34 -11.62 8.39
N MET A 148 -4.91 -10.39 8.70
CA MET A 148 -5.79 -9.22 8.71
C MET A 148 -6.33 -8.86 7.31
N ALA A 149 -5.60 -9.18 6.24
CA ALA A 149 -6.02 -8.95 4.86
C ALA A 149 -7.05 -9.98 4.35
N PHE A 150 -7.14 -11.14 4.98
CA PHE A 150 -8.00 -12.25 4.59
C PHE A 150 -9.50 -11.90 4.46
N PRO A 151 -10.16 -11.18 5.40
CA PRO A 151 -11.59 -10.87 5.27
C PRO A 151 -11.90 -10.05 4.00
N GLY A 152 -11.08 -9.05 3.68
CA GLY A 152 -11.21 -8.28 2.43
C GLY A 152 -11.01 -9.15 1.19
N PHE A 153 -10.03 -10.07 1.24
CA PHE A 153 -9.78 -11.02 0.16
C PHE A 153 -11.01 -11.89 -0.14
N VAL A 154 -11.58 -12.52 0.89
CA VAL A 154 -12.75 -13.41 0.80
C VAL A 154 -13.95 -12.64 0.24
N TRP A 155 -14.26 -11.49 0.82
CA TRP A 155 -15.39 -10.67 0.40
C TRP A 155 -15.32 -10.30 -1.09
N ARG A 156 -14.13 -9.90 -1.55
CA ARG A 156 -13.95 -9.49 -2.94
C ARG A 156 -13.92 -10.66 -3.92
N HIS A 157 -13.17 -11.72 -3.64
CA HIS A 157 -12.88 -12.75 -4.66
C HIS A 157 -13.77 -13.98 -4.55
N LEU A 158 -14.22 -14.32 -3.34
CA LEU A 158 -15.04 -15.52 -3.11
C LEU A 158 -16.53 -15.20 -3.08
N MET A 159 -16.93 -14.05 -2.51
CA MET A 159 -18.35 -13.69 -2.40
C MET A 159 -18.85 -12.84 -3.57
N ASN A 160 -18.02 -11.91 -4.06
CA ASN A 160 -18.38 -11.04 -5.19
C ASN A 160 -17.73 -11.54 -6.48
N HIS A 161 -18.40 -12.44 -7.22
CA HIS A 161 -17.91 -12.82 -8.54
C HIS A 161 -17.92 -11.61 -9.50
N PRO A 162 -16.81 -11.31 -10.19
CA PRO A 162 -16.81 -10.32 -11.26
C PRO A 162 -17.83 -10.77 -12.31
N HIS A 163 -18.89 -9.98 -12.53
CA HIS A 163 -19.88 -10.29 -13.56
C HIS A 163 -19.19 -10.30 -14.93
N LEU A 164 -18.94 -11.50 -15.47
CA LEU A 164 -18.49 -11.65 -16.85
C LEU A 164 -19.55 -11.02 -17.76
N PRO A 165 -19.18 -10.12 -18.67
CA PRO A 165 -20.14 -9.52 -19.59
C PRO A 165 -20.75 -10.62 -20.47
N LYS A 166 -22.08 -10.77 -20.43
CA LYS A 166 -22.86 -11.86 -21.04
C LYS A 166 -22.58 -12.11 -22.54
N HIS A 167 -21.98 -11.15 -23.25
CA HIS A 167 -21.69 -11.30 -24.69
C HIS A 167 -20.70 -12.44 -25.02
N LYS A 168 -19.84 -12.86 -24.08
CA LYS A 168 -18.90 -13.98 -24.29
C LYS A 168 -19.52 -15.38 -24.19
N LEU A 169 -20.79 -15.49 -23.79
CA LEU A 169 -21.45 -16.79 -23.57
C LEU A 169 -22.16 -17.32 -24.83
N TYR A 170 -22.15 -16.57 -25.94
CA TYR A 170 -22.85 -16.91 -27.17
C TYR A 170 -21.93 -17.03 -28.41
N GLU A 171 -20.62 -16.93 -28.23
CA GLU A 171 -19.63 -17.22 -29.29
C GLU A 171 -19.11 -18.66 -29.08
N VAL A 172 -19.91 -19.64 -29.49
CA VAL A 172 -19.49 -21.05 -29.68
C VAL A 172 -19.99 -21.49 -31.05
#